data_AF-A0A8I0L3F8-F1
#
_entry.id   AF-A0A8I0L3F8-F1
#
_cell.length_a   1.000
_cell.length_b   1.000
_cell.length_c   1.000
_cell.angle_alpha   90.00
_cell.angle_beta   90.00
_cell.angle_gamma   90.00
#
_symmetry.space_group_name_H-M   'P 1'
#
loop_
_entity.id
_entity.type
_entity.pdbx_description
1 polymer ?
#
loop_
_entity_poly.entity_id
_entity_poly.type
_entity_poly.pdbx_seq_one_letter_code
_entity_poly.pdbx_strand_id
1 'polypeptide(L)'
;VLDGAILVISAKDGVQAQTRILFHALRKMNIPTVIFINKIDQAGVDLQSVVQSVRDKLSADIIIKQTVSLSPEIVLEENTDIEAWDAVIENNDELLEKYIAGEPISREKLAREEQQRV
;
A
#
# COMPACT_ATOMS: atom_id res chain seq x y z
N VAL A 1 7.27 -12.41 -20.84
CA VAL A 1 6.06 -11.73 -20.35
C VAL A 1 6.25 -11.56 -18.84
N LEU A 2 5.97 -10.38 -18.29
CA LEU A 2 6.08 -10.13 -16.85
C LEU A 2 4.66 -9.96 -16.31
N ASP A 3 4.21 -10.90 -15.48
CA ASP A 3 2.82 -10.95 -15.01
C ASP A 3 2.61 -10.12 -13.72
N GLY A 4 3.70 -9.69 -13.09
CA GLY A 4 3.70 -8.86 -11.89
C GLY A 4 5.11 -8.50 -11.44
N ALA A 5 5.22 -7.54 -10.53
CA ALA A 5 6.49 -7.07 -9.97
C ALA A 5 6.43 -6.92 -8.45
N ILE A 6 7.56 -7.15 -7.79
CA ILE A 6 7.76 -6.78 -6.39
C ILE A 6 8.80 -5.67 -6.34
N LEU A 7 8.38 -4.48 -5.92
CA LEU A 7 9.25 -3.31 -5.77
C LEU A 7 9.75 -3.24 -4.33
N VAL A 8 11.03 -3.57 -4.12
CA VAL A 8 11.64 -3.56 -2.78
C VAL A 8 12.21 -2.16 -2.47
N ILE A 9 11.83 -1.61 -1.31
CA ILE A 9 12.28 -0.32 -0.80
C ILE A 9 12.96 -0.54 0.56
N SER A 10 14.15 0.02 0.74
CA SER A 10 14.85 -0.01 2.03
C SER A 10 14.21 1.01 2.98
N ALA A 11 13.82 0.61 4.18
CA ALA A 11 13.22 1.51 5.17
C ALA A 11 14.19 2.62 5.58
N LYS A 12 15.49 2.32 5.63
CA LYS A 12 16.54 3.31 5.92
C LYS A 12 16.73 4.33 4.80
N ASP A 13 16.72 3.88 3.55
CA ASP A 13 17.05 4.75 2.41
C ASP A 13 15.80 5.45 1.84
N GLY A 14 14.61 4.90 2.12
CA GLY A 14 13.32 5.38 1.64
C GLY A 14 13.18 5.34 0.11
N VAL A 15 12.26 6.16 -0.40
CA VAL A 15 12.02 6.27 -1.85
C VAL A 15 13.07 7.15 -2.51
N GLN A 16 13.82 6.56 -3.43
CA GLN A 16 14.85 7.23 -4.22
C GLN A 16 14.35 7.61 -5.62
N ALA A 17 15.11 8.47 -6.32
CA ALA A 17 14.78 8.89 -7.70
C ALA A 17 14.62 7.69 -8.65
N GLN A 18 15.51 6.69 -8.55
CA GLN A 18 15.45 5.49 -9.38
C GLN A 18 14.21 4.63 -9.09
N THR A 19 13.82 4.52 -7.81
CA THR A 19 12.59 3.83 -7.39
C THR A 19 11.36 4.46 -8.04
N ARG A 20 11.30 5.80 -8.13
CA ARG A 20 10.20 6.53 -8.80
C ARG A 20 10.14 6.24 -10.29
N ILE A 21 11.28 6.24 -10.97
CA ILE A 21 11.35 5.94 -12.41
C ILE A 21 10.87 4.51 -12.67
N LEU A 22 11.32 3.54 -11.87
CA LEU A 22 10.91 2.15 -11.99
C LEU A 22 9.41 1.99 -11.72
N PHE A 23 8.89 2.58 -10.65
CA PHE A 23 7.46 2.55 -10.34
C PHE A 23 6.61 3.15 -11.47
N HIS A 24 7.04 4.29 -12.02
CA HIS A 24 6.35 4.91 -13.16
C HIS A 24 6.36 4.01 -14.40
N ALA A 25 7.48 3.32 -14.68
CA ALA A 25 7.57 2.37 -15.79
C ALA A 25 6.63 1.18 -15.60
N LEU A 26 6.59 0.59 -14.41
CA LEU A 26 5.68 -0.50 -14.06
C LEU A 26 4.20 -0.09 -14.25
N ARG A 27 3.84 1.12 -13.78
CA ARG A 27 2.50 1.69 -13.99
C ARG A 27 2.18 1.90 -15.47
N LYS A 28 3.10 2.43 -16.26
CA LYS A 28 2.91 2.63 -17.72
C LYS A 28 2.70 1.33 -18.49
N MET A 29 3.26 0.23 -17.99
CA MET A 29 3.12 -1.10 -18.58
C MET A 29 1.93 -1.87 -18.00
N ASN A 30 1.12 -1.26 -17.12
CA ASN A 30 0.03 -1.90 -16.40
C ASN A 30 0.45 -3.21 -15.71
N ILE A 31 1.64 -3.21 -15.09
CA ILE A 31 2.16 -4.38 -14.38
C ILE A 31 1.71 -4.31 -12.92
N PRO A 32 0.94 -5.30 -12.42
CA PRO A 32 0.59 -5.40 -11.01
C PRO A 32 1.85 -5.35 -10.14
N THR A 33 1.91 -4.42 -9.19
CA THR A 33 3.13 -4.20 -8.40
C THR A 33 2.83 -4.21 -6.91
N VAL A 34 3.49 -5.11 -6.18
CA VAL A 34 3.51 -5.13 -4.71
C VAL A 34 4.76 -4.39 -4.22
N ILE A 35 4.60 -3.48 -3.26
CA ILE A 35 5.74 -2.78 -2.65
C ILE A 35 6.10 -3.48 -1.35
N PHE A 36 7.39 -3.80 -1.18
CA PHE A 36 7.92 -4.43 0.03
C PHE A 36 8.94 -3.52 0.70
N ILE A 37 8.67 -3.11 1.95
CA ILE A 37 9.59 -2.29 2.74
C ILE A 37 10.49 -3.22 3.57
N ASN A 38 11.79 -3.22 3.27
CA ASN A 38 12.79 -4.07 3.88
C ASN A 38 13.66 -3.31 4.91
N LYS A 39 14.40 -4.01 5.76
CA LYS A 39 15.37 -3.45 6.72
C LYS A 39 14.73 -2.52 7.76
N ILE A 40 13.52 -2.88 8.19
CA ILE A 40 12.72 -2.12 9.16
C ILE A 40 13.32 -2.12 10.58
N ASP A 41 14.25 -3.03 10.84
CA ASP A 41 14.97 -3.24 12.10
C ASP A 41 16.14 -2.27 12.31
N GLN A 42 16.50 -1.47 11.29
CA GLN A 42 17.67 -0.59 11.40
C GLN A 42 17.44 0.61 12.33
N ALA A 43 18.49 0.97 13.07
CA ALA A 43 18.46 2.12 13.97
C ALA A 43 18.13 3.42 13.21
N GLY A 44 17.20 4.19 13.76
CA GLY A 44 16.74 5.47 13.20
C GLY A 44 15.69 5.35 12.10
N VAL A 45 15.19 4.15 11.81
CA VAL A 45 14.04 3.97 10.91
C VAL A 45 12.75 4.40 11.62
N ASP A 46 12.05 5.35 11.02
CA ASP A 46 10.65 5.65 11.34
C ASP A 46 9.76 5.12 10.21
N LEU A 47 9.11 3.98 10.46
CA LEU A 47 8.29 3.29 9.46
C LEU A 47 7.10 4.13 8.98
N GLN A 48 6.51 4.94 9.86
CA GLN A 48 5.37 5.79 9.50
C GLN A 48 5.80 6.85 8.48
N SER A 49 6.94 7.50 8.74
CA SER A 49 7.53 8.45 7.79
C SER A 49 7.91 7.81 6.45
N VAL A 50 8.40 6.56 6.45
CA VAL A 50 8.71 5.82 5.21
C VAL A 50 7.44 5.54 4.41
N VAL A 51 6.39 5.07 5.07
CA VAL A 51 5.08 4.78 4.45
C VAL A 51 4.48 6.06 3.87
N GLN A 52 4.53 7.18 4.59
CA GLN A 52 4.08 8.46 4.08
C GLN A 52 4.89 8.90 2.87
N SER A 53 6.22 8.77 2.91
CA SER A 53 7.08 9.06 1.77
C SER A 53 6.80 8.16 0.56
N VAL A 54 6.31 6.93 0.75
CA VAL A 54 5.88 6.05 -0.33
C VAL A 54 4.61 6.58 -0.97
N ARG A 55 3.61 6.97 -0.17
CA ARG A 55 2.38 7.59 -0.68
C ARG A 55 2.66 8.88 -1.45
N ASP A 56 3.43 9.79 -0.88
CA ASP A 56 3.68 11.11 -1.47
C ASP A 56 4.49 11.05 -2.78
N LYS A 57 5.47 10.13 -2.87
CA LYS A 57 6.41 10.09 -4.00
C LYS A 57 6.05 9.08 -5.09
N LEU A 58 5.29 8.04 -4.76
CA LEU A 58 4.89 6.98 -5.69
C LEU A 58 3.42 7.11 -6.08
N SER A 59 2.49 6.95 -5.14
CA SER A 59 1.05 7.17 -5.37
C SER A 59 0.26 7.18 -4.05
N ALA A 60 -0.73 8.07 -3.95
CA ALA A 60 -1.69 8.07 -2.85
C ALA A 60 -2.58 6.82 -2.84
N ASP A 61 -2.78 6.17 -4.00
CA ASP A 61 -3.64 4.98 -4.16
C ASP A 61 -3.04 3.69 -3.56
N ILE A 62 -1.87 3.76 -2.94
CA ILE A 62 -1.19 2.59 -2.37
C ILE A 62 -1.93 2.12 -1.12
N ILE A 63 -2.41 0.88 -1.18
CA ILE A 63 -3.08 0.19 -0.07
C ILE A 63 -2.03 -0.42 0.85
N ILE A 64 -2.07 -0.06 2.13
CA ILE A 64 -1.19 -0.66 3.14
C ILE A 64 -1.81 -1.98 3.58
N LYS A 65 -1.18 -3.10 3.22
CA LYS A 65 -1.66 -4.44 3.55
C LYS A 65 -1.31 -4.92 4.96
N GLN A 66 -0.20 -4.45 5.50
CA GLN A 66 0.34 -4.94 6.77
C GLN A 66 0.84 -3.77 7.60
N THR A 67 0.59 -3.85 8.90
CA THR A 67 1.18 -2.97 9.91
C THR A 67 2.25 -3.75 10.67
N VAL A 68 3.27 -3.04 11.15
CA VAL A 68 4.37 -3.66 11.90
C VAL A 68 4.60 -2.92 13.20
N SER A 69 4.66 -3.67 14.30
CA SER A 69 5.17 -3.20 15.59
C SER A 69 6.57 -3.77 15.80
N LEU A 70 7.55 -2.92 16.09
CA LEU A 70 8.97 -3.31 16.20
C LEU A 70 9.43 -3.56 17.64
N SER A 71 8.60 -3.29 18.66
CA SER A 71 8.99 -3.37 20.07
C SER A 71 7.83 -3.86 20.93
N PRO A 72 8.04 -4.83 21.86
CA PRO A 72 9.31 -5.50 22.21
C PRO A 72 9.78 -6.59 21.22
N GLU A 73 8.92 -7.05 20.33
CA GLU A 73 9.21 -8.03 19.27
C GLU A 73 8.64 -7.53 17.94
N ILE A 74 9.13 -8.06 16.82
CA ILE A 74 8.58 -7.74 15.50
C ILE A 74 7.27 -8.50 15.32
N VAL A 75 6.15 -7.78 15.38
CA VAL A 75 4.82 -8.32 15.13
C VAL A 75 4.28 -7.75 13.82
N LEU A 76 3.90 -8.64 12.91
CA LEU A 76 3.27 -8.33 11.64
C LEU A 76 1.77 -8.61 11.76
N GLU A 77 0.95 -7.58 11.57
CA GLU A 77 -0.50 -7.70 11.58
C GLU A 77 -1.06 -7.32 10.21
N GLU A 78 -2.16 -7.96 9.82
CA GLU A 78 -2.92 -7.46 8.67
C GLU A 78 -3.45 -6.08 8.98
N ASN A 79 -3.38 -5.18 8.01
CA ASN A 79 -3.99 -3.88 8.18
C ASN A 79 -5.51 -4.04 8.12
N THR A 80 -6.13 -3.83 9.28
CA THR A 80 -7.58 -3.94 9.46
C THR A 80 -8.29 -2.61 9.37
N ASP A 81 -7.53 -1.52 9.24
CA ASP A 81 -8.05 -0.16 9.19
C ASP A 81 -8.81 0.08 7.88
N ILE A 82 -10.02 0.62 8.00
CA ILE A 82 -10.86 0.93 6.84
C ILE A 82 -10.31 2.14 6.08
N GLU A 83 -9.60 3.05 6.75
CA GLU A 83 -8.93 4.20 6.14
C GLU A 83 -7.85 3.74 5.14
N ALA A 84 -7.27 2.56 5.36
CA ALA A 84 -6.33 1.96 4.42
C ALA A 84 -6.98 1.57 3.07
N TRP A 85 -8.31 1.54 3.02
CA TRP A 85 -9.11 1.17 1.87
C TRP A 85 -9.86 2.36 1.25
N ASP A 86 -9.70 3.58 1.76
CA ASP A 86 -10.36 4.78 1.24
C ASP A 86 -10.19 4.91 -0.28
N ALA A 87 -8.97 4.69 -0.78
CA ALA A 87 -8.71 4.71 -2.22
C ALA A 87 -9.60 3.73 -3.01
N VAL A 88 -9.84 2.52 -2.47
CA VAL A 88 -10.71 1.51 -3.12
C VAL A 88 -12.18 1.93 -3.05
N ILE A 89 -12.59 2.50 -1.92
CA ILE A 89 -13.96 2.95 -1.66
C ILE A 89 -14.30 4.14 -2.56
N GLU A 90 -13.43 5.15 -2.63
CA GLU A 90 -13.60 6.36 -3.45
C GLU A 90 -13.78 6.07 -4.94
N ASN A 91 -13.22 4.96 -5.43
CA ASN A 91 -13.31 4.59 -6.85
C ASN A 91 -14.49 3.68 -7.18
N ASN A 92 -15.37 3.37 -6.22
CA ASN A 92 -16.57 2.56 -6.44
C ASN A 92 -17.78 3.21 -5.76
N ASP A 93 -18.69 3.75 -6.58
CA ASP A 93 -19.87 4.49 -6.10
C ASP A 93 -20.71 3.69 -5.08
N GLU A 94 -20.89 2.38 -5.28
CA GLU A 94 -21.66 1.53 -4.36
C GLU A 94 -20.94 1.33 -3.02
N LEU A 95 -19.60 1.23 -3.02
CA LEU A 95 -18.82 1.18 -1.79
C LEU A 95 -18.82 2.52 -1.07
N LEU A 96 -18.70 3.62 -1.82
CA LEU A 96 -18.70 4.98 -1.28
C LEU A 96 -20.04 5.30 -0.60
N GLU A 97 -21.16 4.98 -1.23
CA GLU A 97 -22.49 5.15 -0.63
C GLU A 97 -22.63 4.40 0.69
N LYS A 98 -22.17 3.14 0.75
CA LYS A 98 -22.21 2.33 1.97
C LYS A 98 -21.32 2.89 3.07
N TYR A 99 -20.13 3.36 2.71
CA TYR A 99 -19.20 3.99 3.64
C TYR A 99 -19.80 5.25 4.26
N ILE A 100 -20.39 6.13 3.43
CA ILE A 100 -21.05 7.36 3.89
C ILE A 100 -22.27 7.05 4.76
N ALA A 101 -23.01 5.98 4.45
CA ALA A 101 -24.16 5.53 5.24
C ALA A 101 -23.76 4.84 6.56
N GLY A 102 -22.47 4.60 6.81
CA GLY A 102 -21.97 3.87 7.98
C GLY A 102 -22.31 2.37 7.95
N GLU A 103 -22.63 1.82 6.78
CA GLU A 103 -22.93 0.41 6.61
C GLU A 103 -21.65 -0.43 6.64
N PRO A 104 -21.68 -1.65 7.22
CA PRO A 104 -20.51 -2.52 7.26
C PRO A 104 -20.14 -3.00 5.84
N ILE A 105 -18.92 -2.68 5.40
CA ILE A 105 -18.34 -3.17 4.15
C ILE A 105 -17.51 -4.42 4.45
N SER A 106 -17.82 -5.53 3.78
CA SER A 106 -17.07 -6.78 3.97
C SER A 106 -15.69 -6.73 3.30
N ARG A 107 -14.69 -7.34 3.94
CA ARG A 107 -13.32 -7.42 3.40
C ARG A 107 -13.25 -8.17 2.07
N GLU A 108 -14.09 -9.19 1.88
CA GLU A 108 -14.17 -9.91 0.62
C GLU A 108 -14.58 -9.00 -0.54
N LYS A 109 -15.47 -8.02 -0.27
CA LYS A 109 -15.88 -7.07 -1.29
C LYS A 109 -14.76 -6.09 -1.63
N LEU A 110 -14.06 -5.56 -0.63
CA LEU A 110 -12.89 -4.70 -0.83
C LEU A 110 -11.76 -5.40 -1.60
N ALA A 111 -11.47 -6.66 -1.26
CA ALA A 111 -10.45 -7.45 -1.94
C ALA A 111 -10.79 -7.74 -3.41
N ARG A 112 -12.08 -7.95 -3.73
CA ARG A 112 -12.52 -8.14 -5.12
C ARG A 112 -12.38 -6.87 -5.95
N GLU A 113 -12.75 -5.73 -5.39
CA GLU A 113 -12.61 -4.44 -6.09
C GLU A 113 -11.15 -4.07 -6.31
N GLU A 114 -10.27 -4.33 -5.34
CA GLU A 114 -8.83 -4.16 -5.53
C GLU A 114 -8.29 -4.99 -6.71
N GLN A 115 -8.70 -6.25 -6.85
CA GLN A 115 -8.25 -7.11 -7.96
C GLN A 115 -8.72 -6.62 -9.33
N GLN A 116 -9.77 -5.81 -9.39
CA GLN A 116 -10.28 -5.22 -10.63
C GLN A 116 -9.60 -3.88 -10.99
N ARG A 117 -8.75 -3.32 -10.11
CA ARG A 117 -8.01 -2.05 -10.34
C ARG A 117 -6.78 -2.19 -11.25
N VAL A 118 -6.54 -3.35 -11.86
CA VAL A 118 -5.36 -3.63 -12.71
C VAL A 118 -5.52 -3.04 -14.10
#